data_AF-A0A7K1ZG23-F1
#
_entry.id   AF-A0A7K1ZG23-F1
#
_cell.length_a   1.000
_cell.length_b   1.000
_cell.length_c   1.000
_cell.angle_alpha   90.00
_cell.angle_beta   90.00
_cell.angle_gamma   90.00
#
_symmetry.space_group_name_H-M   'P 1'
#
loop_
_entity.id
_entity.type
_entity.pdbx_description
1 polymer ?
#
loop_
_entity_poly.entity_id
_entity_poly.type
_entity_poly.pdbx_seq_one_letter_code
_entity_poly.pdbx_strand_id
1 'polypeptide(L)'
;MHETIPRRSLPGFTIRSASQDDVPLIHAFILGLARFERLEHECLATEEALQDTLFGLRPYAEVLIGEFEGTPVGFALFFHNYSTFLAKPGIYLEDIYVDPTWRGRGFGTAFLTQVADLAVARGCGRLEWSVLDWNENAIRFYERHGAVLMSEWTTMRVTGEALTALSGGTDA
;
A
#
# COMPACT_ATOMS: atom_id res chain seq x y z
N MET A 1 21.93 -3.08 17.74
CA MET A 1 21.75 -4.54 17.58
C MET A 1 20.34 -4.73 17.08
N HIS A 2 20.15 -5.02 15.78
CA HIS A 2 18.82 -5.26 15.23
C HIS A 2 18.45 -6.71 15.53
N GLU A 3 17.55 -6.90 16.49
CA GLU A 3 16.94 -8.20 16.76
C GLU A 3 16.11 -8.58 15.52
N THR A 4 16.53 -9.62 14.79
CA THR A 4 15.79 -10.11 13.64
C THR A 4 14.47 -10.67 14.16
N ILE A 5 13.35 -9.98 13.89
CA ILE A 5 12.02 -10.48 14.24
C ILE A 5 11.82 -11.81 13.49
N PRO A 6 11.70 -12.95 14.20
CA PRO A 6 11.55 -14.23 13.54
C PRO A 6 10.27 -14.23 12.69
N ARG A 7 10.39 -14.66 11.42
CA ARG A 7 9.22 -14.88 10.56
C ARG A 7 8.34 -15.94 11.20
N ARG A 8 7.27 -15.50 11.84
CA ARG A 8 6.27 -16.41 12.37
C ARG A 8 5.52 -17.02 11.20
N SER A 9 5.64 -18.34 11.02
CA SER A 9 4.72 -19.07 10.14
C SER A 9 3.29 -18.83 10.64
N LEU A 10 2.40 -18.47 9.73
CA LEU A 10 0.98 -18.28 9.97
C LEU A 10 0.24 -19.42 9.26
N PRO A 11 0.02 -20.57 9.91
CA PRO A 11 -0.66 -21.70 9.29
C PRO A 11 -2.02 -21.27 8.73
N GLY A 12 -2.34 -21.71 7.52
CA GLY A 12 -3.60 -21.36 6.84
C GLY A 12 -3.63 -19.97 6.22
N PHE A 13 -2.61 -19.13 6.42
CA PHE A 13 -2.49 -17.83 5.75
C PHE A 13 -1.57 -17.91 4.53
N THR A 14 -2.05 -17.37 3.41
CA THR A 14 -1.26 -17.27 2.16
C THR A 14 -1.40 -15.87 1.58
N ILE A 15 -0.39 -15.44 0.82
CA ILE A 15 -0.42 -14.19 0.06
C ILE A 15 -0.19 -14.54 -1.40
N ARG A 16 -1.02 -13.98 -2.29
CA ARG A 16 -0.89 -14.13 -3.75
C ARG A 16 -0.98 -12.77 -4.44
N SER A 17 -0.43 -12.68 -5.65
CA SER A 17 -0.73 -11.56 -6.54
C SER A 17 -2.21 -11.57 -6.91
N ALA A 18 -2.80 -10.38 -6.97
CA ALA A 18 -4.14 -10.20 -7.49
C ALA A 18 -4.19 -10.41 -9.01
N SER A 19 -5.37 -10.78 -9.48
CA SER A 19 -5.74 -10.84 -10.90
C SER A 19 -6.87 -9.85 -11.17
N GLN A 20 -7.21 -9.64 -12.45
CA GLN A 20 -8.34 -8.78 -12.83
C GLN A 20 -9.67 -9.25 -12.21
N ASP A 21 -9.82 -10.54 -11.91
CA ASP A 21 -11.04 -11.09 -11.30
C ASP A 21 -11.20 -10.65 -9.83
N ASP A 22 -10.13 -10.12 -9.21
CA ASP A 22 -10.13 -9.60 -7.85
C ASP A 22 -10.55 -8.12 -7.77
N VAL A 23 -10.81 -7.44 -8.90
CA VAL A 23 -11.15 -6.00 -8.91
C VAL A 23 -12.30 -5.64 -7.94
N PRO A 24 -13.43 -6.37 -7.89
CA PRO A 24 -14.50 -6.07 -6.94
C PRO A 24 -14.04 -6.19 -5.47
N LEU A 25 -13.17 -7.17 -5.19
CA LEU A 25 -12.63 -7.39 -3.85
C LEU A 25 -11.62 -6.29 -3.46
N ILE A 26 -10.74 -5.89 -4.38
CA ILE A 26 -9.80 -4.79 -4.20
C ILE A 26 -10.57 -3.50 -3.89
N HIS A 27 -11.60 -3.21 -4.68
CA HIS A 27 -12.46 -2.05 -4.46
C HIS A 27 -13.12 -2.08 -3.07
N ALA A 28 -13.65 -3.23 -2.65
CA ALA A 28 -14.22 -3.40 -1.31
C ALA A 28 -13.21 -3.18 -0.18
N PHE A 29 -11.95 -3.61 -0.34
CA PHE A 29 -10.88 -3.35 0.62
C PHE A 29 -10.45 -1.88 0.67
N ILE A 30 -10.34 -1.21 -0.48
CA ILE A 30 -10.07 0.25 -0.54
C ILE A 30 -11.16 1.01 0.21
N LEU A 31 -12.44 0.69 -0.03
CA LEU A 31 -13.54 1.30 0.70
C LEU A 31 -13.49 0.98 2.21
N GLY A 32 -13.06 -0.23 2.58
CA GLY A 32 -12.82 -0.63 3.97
C GLY A 32 -11.73 0.20 4.65
N LEU A 33 -10.64 0.47 3.93
CA LEU A 33 -9.55 1.34 4.39
C LEU A 33 -10.02 2.79 4.52
N ALA A 34 -10.68 3.34 3.48
CA ALA A 34 -11.21 4.69 3.49
C ALA A 34 -12.19 4.92 4.65
N ARG A 35 -13.05 3.94 4.96
CA ARG A 35 -13.89 3.92 6.17
C ARG A 35 -13.09 4.02 7.46
N PHE A 36 -12.05 3.20 7.58
CA PHE A 36 -11.20 3.18 8.76
C PHE A 36 -10.46 4.51 8.97
N GLU A 37 -10.01 5.13 7.88
CA GLU A 37 -9.29 6.40 7.89
C GLU A 37 -10.18 7.64 7.91
N ARG A 38 -11.50 7.46 7.80
CA ARG A 38 -12.53 8.52 7.73
C ARG A 38 -12.41 9.39 6.46
N LEU A 39 -11.98 8.77 5.36
CA LEU A 39 -11.73 9.39 4.06
C LEU A 39 -12.66 8.85 2.95
N GLU A 40 -13.81 8.26 3.31
CA GLU A 40 -14.77 7.71 2.33
C GLU A 40 -15.18 8.72 1.25
N HIS A 41 -15.31 9.99 1.64
CA HIS A 41 -15.68 11.10 0.74
C HIS A 41 -14.59 11.45 -0.29
N GLU A 42 -13.35 11.01 -0.08
CA GLU A 42 -12.25 11.16 -1.05
C GLU A 42 -12.10 9.92 -1.95
N CYS A 43 -12.72 8.79 -1.60
CA CYS A 43 -12.63 7.55 -2.36
C CYS A 43 -13.52 7.58 -3.61
N LEU A 44 -13.00 8.17 -4.68
CA LEU A 44 -13.65 8.26 -5.98
C LEU A 44 -13.39 7.04 -6.89
N ALA A 45 -12.68 6.03 -6.40
CA ALA A 45 -12.35 4.84 -7.17
C ALA A 45 -13.62 4.10 -7.62
N THR A 46 -13.60 3.57 -8.85
CA THR A 46 -14.62 2.68 -9.40
C THR A 46 -13.97 1.38 -9.84
N GLU A 47 -14.75 0.29 -9.92
CA GLU A 47 -14.24 -1.00 -10.41
C GLU A 47 -13.66 -0.88 -11.83
N GLU A 48 -14.33 -0.14 -12.72
CA GLU A 48 -13.84 0.13 -14.08
C GLU A 48 -12.48 0.84 -14.07
N ALA A 49 -12.35 1.92 -13.30
CA ALA A 49 -11.08 2.66 -13.21
C ALA A 49 -9.97 1.80 -12.59
N LEU A 50 -10.28 0.97 -11.60
CA LEU A 50 -9.33 0.04 -10.99
C LEU A 50 -8.92 -1.06 -11.98
N GLN A 51 -9.84 -1.60 -12.77
CA GLN A 51 -9.53 -2.58 -13.81
C GLN A 51 -8.54 -1.99 -14.82
N ASP A 52 -8.79 -0.78 -15.31
CA ASP A 52 -7.93 -0.13 -16.29
C ASP A 52 -6.55 0.22 -15.72
N THR A 53 -6.50 0.75 -14.49
CA THR A 53 -5.25 1.26 -13.91
C THR A 53 -4.38 0.19 -13.25
N LEU A 54 -4.96 -0.92 -12.79
CA LEU A 54 -4.23 -2.04 -12.19
C LEU A 54 -3.94 -3.17 -13.18
N PHE A 55 -4.78 -3.37 -14.19
CA PHE A 55 -4.68 -4.52 -15.10
C PHE A 55 -4.76 -4.16 -16.59
N GLY A 56 -4.85 -2.87 -16.94
CA GLY A 56 -4.82 -2.42 -18.33
C GLY A 56 -3.43 -2.49 -18.98
N LEU A 57 -3.29 -1.89 -20.16
CA LEU A 57 -2.05 -1.93 -20.96
C LEU A 57 -0.82 -1.42 -20.20
N ARG A 58 -1.02 -0.47 -19.29
CA ARG A 58 0.02 0.06 -18.40
C ARG A 58 -0.49 0.01 -16.95
N PRO A 59 -0.19 -1.06 -16.21
CA PRO A 59 -0.45 -1.12 -14.78
C PRO A 59 0.33 -0.04 -14.04
N TYR A 60 -0.33 0.70 -13.16
CA TYR A 60 0.31 1.73 -12.32
C TYR A 60 0.72 1.20 -10.95
N ALA A 61 0.08 0.13 -10.48
CA ALA A 61 0.38 -0.50 -9.20
C ALA A 61 0.17 -2.01 -9.27
N GLU A 62 0.75 -2.72 -8.30
CA GLU A 62 0.59 -4.15 -8.06
C GLU A 62 -0.18 -4.35 -6.76
N VAL A 63 -0.99 -5.42 -6.71
CA VAL A 63 -1.78 -5.76 -5.54
C VAL A 63 -1.50 -7.18 -5.08
N LEU A 64 -1.35 -7.35 -3.77
CA LEU A 64 -1.30 -8.65 -3.09
C LEU A 64 -2.58 -8.86 -2.29
N ILE A 65 -3.17 -10.04 -2.39
CA ILE A 65 -4.32 -10.48 -1.59
C ILE A 65 -3.84 -11.51 -0.58
N GLY A 66 -4.25 -11.31 0.68
CA GLY A 66 -4.00 -12.24 1.77
C GLY A 66 -5.25 -13.04 2.07
N GLU A 67 -5.11 -14.35 2.10
CA GLU A 67 -6.21 -15.28 2.36
C GLU A 67 -5.89 -16.13 3.59
N PHE A 68 -6.83 -16.21 4.52
CA PHE A 68 -6.77 -17.12 5.67
C PHE A 68 -7.85 -18.19 5.50
N GLU A 69 -7.44 -19.47 5.45
CA GLU A 69 -8.33 -20.61 5.24
C GLU A 69 -9.24 -20.43 4.00
N GLY A 70 -8.67 -19.87 2.93
CA GLY A 70 -9.37 -19.58 1.67
C GLY A 70 -10.28 -18.35 1.70
N THR A 71 -10.34 -17.62 2.81
CA THR A 71 -11.11 -16.37 2.94
C THR A 71 -10.18 -15.16 2.77
N PRO A 72 -10.44 -14.23 1.84
CA PRO A 72 -9.69 -12.98 1.75
C PRO A 72 -9.85 -12.14 3.02
N VAL A 73 -8.75 -11.73 3.63
CA VAL A 73 -8.73 -10.98 4.91
C VAL A 73 -8.08 -9.61 4.81
N GLY A 74 -7.47 -9.29 3.68
CA GLY A 74 -6.81 -8.00 3.46
C GLY A 74 -6.03 -7.94 2.15
N PHE A 75 -5.39 -6.80 1.93
CA PHE A 75 -4.58 -6.54 0.76
C PHE A 75 -3.40 -5.60 1.05
N ALA A 76 -2.45 -5.56 0.12
CA ALA A 76 -1.44 -4.52 0.02
C ALA A 76 -1.35 -4.05 -1.43
N LEU A 77 -1.34 -2.74 -1.65
CA LEU A 77 -1.19 -2.10 -2.96
C LEU A 77 0.08 -1.26 -2.96
N PHE A 78 0.94 -1.47 -3.95
CA PHE A 78 2.24 -0.80 -4.02
C PHE A 78 2.70 -0.59 -5.45
N PHE A 79 3.66 0.30 -5.64
CA PHE A 79 4.25 0.61 -6.94
C PHE A 79 5.73 0.97 -6.80
N HIS A 80 6.44 1.06 -7.92
CA HIS A 80 7.86 1.46 -7.88
C HIS A 80 8.01 2.98 -7.86
N ASN A 81 8.88 3.44 -6.97
CA ASN A 81 9.44 4.80 -7.02
C ASN A 81 10.95 4.73 -7.34
N TYR A 82 11.65 5.86 -7.30
CA TYR A 82 13.08 5.90 -7.60
C TYR A 82 13.82 6.88 -6.69
N SER A 83 14.95 6.42 -6.14
CA SER A 83 15.87 7.28 -5.39
C SER A 83 17.01 7.73 -6.28
N THR A 84 17.08 9.02 -6.58
CA THR A 84 18.20 9.61 -7.32
C THR A 84 19.50 9.58 -6.53
N PHE A 85 19.44 9.59 -5.20
CA PHE A 85 20.64 9.57 -4.34
C PHE A 85 21.23 8.17 -4.21
N LEU A 86 20.38 7.13 -4.19
CA LEU A 86 20.84 5.75 -4.21
C LEU A 86 21.09 5.22 -5.64
N ALA A 87 20.60 5.94 -6.65
CA ALA A 87 20.51 5.47 -8.03
C ALA A 87 19.89 4.06 -8.14
N LYS A 88 18.79 3.86 -7.40
CA LYS A 88 18.08 2.58 -7.30
C LYS A 88 16.57 2.77 -7.34
N PRO A 89 15.82 1.78 -7.86
CA PRO A 89 14.39 1.72 -7.65
C PRO A 89 14.06 1.59 -6.15
N GLY A 90 12.85 1.95 -5.78
CA GLY A 90 12.24 1.63 -4.49
C GLY A 90 10.85 1.06 -4.69
N ILE A 91 10.22 0.61 -3.61
CA ILE A 91 8.79 0.34 -3.58
C ILE A 91 8.13 1.38 -2.67
N TYR A 92 7.06 2.00 -3.15
CA TYR A 92 6.15 2.77 -2.34
C TYR A 92 4.91 1.93 -2.07
N LEU A 93 4.65 1.66 -0.79
CA LEU A 93 3.45 0.98 -0.31
C LEU A 93 2.36 2.04 -0.11
N GLU A 94 1.38 2.05 -1.01
CA GLU A 94 0.25 2.99 -0.98
C GLU A 94 -0.72 2.58 0.13
N ASP A 95 -1.25 1.36 0.03
CA ASP A 95 -2.26 0.85 0.94
C ASP A 95 -1.80 -0.46 1.57
N ILE A 96 -2.05 -0.58 2.88
CA ILE A 96 -2.03 -1.85 3.59
C ILE A 96 -3.25 -1.93 4.49
N TYR A 97 -4.10 -2.93 4.25
CA TYR A 97 -5.33 -3.09 5.01
C TYR A 97 -5.57 -4.55 5.35
N VAL A 98 -5.96 -4.77 6.61
CA VAL A 98 -6.51 -6.03 7.10
C VAL A 98 -7.87 -5.71 7.66
N ASP A 99 -8.87 -6.52 7.27
CA ASP A 99 -10.22 -6.41 7.78
C ASP A 99 -10.22 -6.42 9.32
N PRO A 100 -10.94 -5.48 9.97
CA PRO A 100 -10.94 -5.34 11.43
C PRO A 100 -11.18 -6.63 12.21
N THR A 101 -11.99 -7.55 11.69
CA THR A 101 -12.33 -8.83 12.36
C THR A 101 -11.16 -9.82 12.38
N TRP A 102 -10.15 -9.59 11.54
CA TRP A 102 -8.96 -10.43 11.39
C TRP A 102 -7.68 -9.80 11.96
N ARG A 103 -7.75 -8.58 12.50
CA ARG A 103 -6.59 -7.88 13.09
C ARG A 103 -6.05 -8.58 14.33
N GLY A 104 -4.80 -8.27 14.68
CA GLY A 104 -4.12 -8.87 15.83
C GLY A 104 -3.58 -10.29 15.60
N ARG A 105 -3.78 -10.85 14.39
CA ARG A 105 -3.33 -12.22 14.03
C ARG A 105 -1.99 -12.26 13.28
N GLY A 106 -1.35 -11.11 13.07
CA GLY A 106 -0.05 -11.01 12.38
C GLY A 106 -0.12 -10.78 10.87
N PHE A 107 -1.30 -10.70 10.27
CA PHE A 107 -1.46 -10.52 8.82
C PHE A 107 -0.86 -9.21 8.29
N GLY A 108 -0.97 -8.11 9.04
CA GLY A 108 -0.34 -6.83 8.66
C GLY A 108 1.20 -6.94 8.58
N THR A 109 1.83 -7.61 9.55
CA THR A 109 3.27 -7.90 9.49
C THR A 109 3.61 -8.78 8.30
N ALA A 110 2.77 -9.78 7.99
CA ALA A 110 3.00 -10.67 6.86
C ALA A 110 2.93 -9.93 5.51
N PHE A 111 1.96 -9.03 5.30
CA PHE A 111 1.92 -8.16 4.13
C PHE A 111 3.15 -7.26 4.02
N LEU A 112 3.49 -6.52 5.08
CA LEU A 112 4.64 -5.63 5.07
C LEU A 112 5.94 -6.39 4.76
N THR A 113 6.11 -7.57 5.35
CA THR A 113 7.25 -8.46 5.11
C THR A 113 7.30 -8.97 3.67
N GLN A 114 6.14 -9.33 3.11
CA GLN A 114 6.06 -9.81 1.72
C GLN A 114 6.42 -8.72 0.70
N VAL A 115 6.01 -7.47 0.96
CA VAL A 115 6.39 -6.32 0.12
C VAL A 115 7.88 -6.00 0.28
N ALA A 116 8.42 -6.09 1.51
CA ALA A 116 9.85 -5.95 1.74
C ALA A 116 10.68 -7.04 1.01
N ASP A 117 10.21 -8.28 0.97
CA ASP A 117 10.85 -9.35 0.19
C ASP A 117 10.88 -9.03 -1.30
N LEU A 118 9.77 -8.51 -1.84
CA LEU A 118 9.71 -8.09 -3.23
C LEU A 118 10.69 -6.95 -3.49
N ALA A 119 10.78 -5.96 -2.60
CA ALA A 119 11.74 -4.87 -2.72
C ALA A 119 13.18 -5.42 -2.77
N VAL A 120 13.55 -6.30 -1.84
CA VAL A 120 14.89 -6.92 -1.81
C VAL A 120 15.15 -7.74 -3.07
N ALA A 121 14.22 -8.60 -3.47
CA ALA A 121 14.35 -9.46 -4.64
C ALA A 121 14.48 -8.66 -5.95
N ARG A 122 13.87 -7.47 -6.01
CA ARG A 122 13.92 -6.55 -7.16
C ARG A 122 15.09 -5.56 -7.11
N GLY A 123 15.98 -5.69 -6.12
CA GLY A 123 17.14 -4.81 -5.98
C GLY A 123 16.79 -3.37 -5.55
N CYS A 124 15.60 -3.17 -4.99
CA CYS A 124 15.17 -1.87 -4.49
C CYS A 124 16.03 -1.41 -3.31
N GLY A 125 16.32 -0.12 -3.26
CA GLY A 125 17.07 0.50 -2.17
C GLY A 125 16.22 0.82 -0.93
N ARG A 126 14.89 0.93 -1.09
CA ARG A 126 13.97 1.37 -0.05
C ARG A 126 12.58 0.76 -0.21
N LEU A 127 11.87 0.69 0.92
CA LEU A 127 10.43 0.55 1.02
C LEU A 127 9.92 1.76 1.81
N GLU A 128 9.00 2.54 1.23
CA GLU A 128 8.49 3.80 1.79
C GLU A 128 6.96 3.78 1.79
N TRP A 129 6.34 4.49 2.73
CA TRP A 129 4.88 4.69 2.82
C TRP A 129 4.57 5.93 3.65
N SER A 130 3.33 6.42 3.53
CA SER A 130 2.79 7.46 4.41
C SER A 130 1.99 6.83 5.56
N VAL A 131 1.90 7.56 6.67
CA VAL A 131 1.04 7.20 7.80
C VAL A 131 0.37 8.46 8.33
N LEU A 132 -0.91 8.37 8.66
CA LEU A 132 -1.63 9.47 9.29
C LEU A 132 -1.03 9.78 10.66
N ASP A 133 -0.74 11.06 10.91
CA ASP A 133 -0.02 11.53 12.10
C ASP A 133 -0.71 11.16 13.43
N TRP A 134 -2.03 11.10 13.42
CA TRP A 134 -2.85 10.72 14.57
C TRP A 134 -2.86 9.20 14.83
N ASN A 135 -2.43 8.38 13.87
CA ASN A 135 -2.52 6.93 13.98
C ASN A 135 -1.29 6.35 14.71
N GLU A 136 -1.16 6.68 16.00
CA GLU A 136 -0.03 6.25 16.83
C GLU A 136 0.15 4.72 16.86
N ASN A 137 -0.93 3.96 16.73
CA ASN A 137 -0.86 2.49 16.69
C ASN A 137 -0.14 2.00 15.43
N ALA A 138 -0.43 2.60 14.28
CA ALA A 138 0.26 2.31 13.03
C ALA A 138 1.72 2.77 13.09
N ILE A 139 1.99 3.99 13.59
CA ILE A 139 3.35 4.51 13.76
C ILE A 139 4.19 3.56 14.61
N ARG A 140 3.73 3.19 15.82
CA ARG A 140 4.44 2.24 16.68
C ARG A 140 4.60 0.87 16.02
N PHE A 141 3.63 0.43 15.23
CA PHE A 141 3.73 -0.82 14.48
C PHE A 141 4.87 -0.75 13.46
N TYR A 142 4.97 0.33 12.69
CA TYR A 142 6.01 0.53 11.69
C TYR A 142 7.41 0.69 12.31
N GLU A 143 7.54 1.48 13.38
CA GLU A 143 8.82 1.68 14.09
C GLU A 143 9.40 0.37 14.62
N ARG A 144 8.55 -0.53 15.15
CA ARG A 144 8.98 -1.86 15.59
C ARG A 144 9.55 -2.73 14.45
N HIS A 145 9.21 -2.43 13.19
CA HIS A 145 9.76 -3.09 12.01
C HIS A 145 10.94 -2.33 11.40
N GLY A 146 11.49 -1.33 12.11
CA GLY A 146 12.66 -0.56 11.68
C GLY A 146 12.34 0.63 10.77
N ALA A 147 11.07 0.98 10.59
CA ALA A 147 10.70 2.21 9.88
C ALA A 147 11.10 3.44 10.72
N VAL A 148 11.49 4.51 10.03
CA VAL A 148 11.85 5.79 10.64
C VAL A 148 10.97 6.88 10.00
N LEU A 149 10.41 7.76 10.82
CA LEU A 149 9.65 8.91 10.34
C LEU A 149 10.58 9.92 9.67
N MET A 150 10.27 10.28 8.42
CA MET A 150 11.01 11.29 7.64
C MET A 150 10.49 12.70 7.92
N SER A 151 10.64 13.19 9.17
CA SER A 151 10.00 14.44 9.63
C SER A 151 10.50 15.74 8.98
N GLU A 152 11.66 15.71 8.30
CA GLU A 152 12.18 16.87 7.55
C GLU A 152 11.55 17.03 6.17
N TRP A 153 10.79 16.03 5.70
CA TRP A 153 10.19 16.00 4.37
C TRP A 153 8.67 16.01 4.48
N THR A 154 8.04 17.00 3.86
CA THR A 154 6.58 17.13 3.83
C THR A 154 6.06 16.88 2.42
N THR A 155 5.02 16.05 2.30
CA THR A 155 4.33 15.83 1.04
C THR A 155 3.65 17.12 0.58
N MET A 156 3.99 17.59 -0.62
CA MET A 156 3.25 18.64 -1.32
C MET A 156 2.43 18.01 -2.44
N ARG A 157 1.19 18.46 -2.61
CA ARG A 157 0.26 17.92 -3.59
C ARG A 157 -0.42 19.06 -4.36
N VAL A 158 -0.47 18.92 -5.68
CA VAL A 158 -1.28 19.75 -6.58
C VAL A 158 -2.23 18.81 -7.31
N THR A 159 -3.54 19.04 -7.18
CA THR A 159 -4.60 18.16 -7.72
C THR A 159 -5.74 18.99 -8.30
N GLY A 160 -6.64 18.32 -9.05
CA GLY A 160 -7.82 18.96 -9.63
C GLY A 160 -7.45 20.08 -10.61
N GLU A 161 -8.25 21.16 -10.61
CA GLU A 161 -8.06 22.33 -11.48
C GLU A 161 -6.67 22.95 -11.33
N ALA A 162 -6.10 22.99 -10.13
CA ALA A 162 -4.76 23.54 -9.89
C ALA A 162 -3.67 22.75 -10.65
N LEU A 163 -3.84 21.43 -10.81
CA LEU A 163 -2.91 20.60 -11.58
C LEU A 163 -3.03 20.90 -13.08
N THR A 164 -4.27 21.03 -13.59
CA THR A 164 -4.54 21.42 -14.98
C THR A 164 -3.95 22.80 -15.28
N ALA A 165 -4.17 23.77 -14.40
CA ALA A 165 -3.63 25.11 -14.53
C ALA A 165 -2.09 25.11 -14.52
N LEU A 166 -1.46 24.31 -13.64
CA LEU A 166 -0.01 24.18 -13.59
C LEU A 166 0.57 23.59 -14.89
N SER A 167 -0.17 22.73 -15.60
CA SER A 167 0.23 22.22 -16.92
C SER A 167 0.10 23.25 -18.05
N GLY A 168 -0.35 24.47 -17.77
CA GLY A 168 -0.58 25.52 -18.76
C GLY A 168 -1.93 25.39 -19.49
N GLY A 169 -2.82 24.53 -19.01
CA GLY A 169 -4.18 24.43 -19.51
C GLY A 169 -5.03 25.56 -18.94
N THR A 170 -5.32 26.58 -19.73
CA THR A 170 -6.56 27.36 -19.57
C THR A 170 -7.72 26.44 -19.91
N ASP A 171 -8.72 26.37 -19.04
CA ASP A 171 -10.01 25.73 -19.36
C ASP A 171 -10.46 26.20 -20.74
N ALA A 172 -10.73 25.23 -21.63
CA ALA A 172 -11.39 25.48 -22.91
C ALA A 172 -12.89 25.66 -22.69
#